data_AF-A0A0X3PTW8-F1
#
_entry.id   AF-A0A0X3PTW8-F1
#
_cell.length_a   1.000
_cell.length_b   1.000
_cell.length_c   1.000
_cell.angle_alpha   90.00
_cell.angle_beta   90.00
_cell.angle_gamma   90.00
#
_symmetry.space_group_name_H-M   'P 1'
#
loop_
_entity.id
_entity.type
_entity.pdbx_description
1 polymer ?
#
loop_
_entity_poly.entity_id
_entity_poly.type
_entity_poly.pdbx_seq_one_letter_code
_entity_poly.pdbx_strand_id
1 'polypeptide(L)'
;MSKGAGNPKAAMNAFKQMDKAAHPEGVKPNFTTKHGPGQAASAKETMLHWCQLVTKGYEGVEIKNFGSSWADGLAFCALIHHFYPDAFDFASLDPKNRRENFVLAFETAEKLGNVSPLLDVEDLMRMKVPDWKCVFTQVQLYYRRFQLQGGEGAHKPPVNLLPQPHAAPAPSPSS
;
A
#
# COMPACT_ATOMS: atom_id res chain seq x y z
N MET A 1 -38.28 -48.78 37.03
CA MET A 1 -37.26 -47.91 37.68
C MET A 1 -36.10 -47.80 36.71
N SER A 2 -36.08 -46.81 35.81
CA SER A 2 -35.60 -45.41 35.96
C SER A 2 -34.19 -45.20 35.38
N LYS A 3 -34.19 -44.80 34.10
CA LYS A 3 -33.41 -43.74 33.43
C LYS A 3 -31.94 -43.53 33.84
N GLY A 4 -31.03 -43.82 32.90
CA GLY A 4 -29.71 -43.18 32.82
C GLY A 4 -29.84 -41.80 32.18
N ALA A 5 -29.28 -40.77 32.82
CA ALA A 5 -29.10 -39.44 32.28
C ALA A 5 -27.72 -38.92 32.71
N GLY A 6 -26.81 -38.78 31.74
CA GLY A 6 -25.52 -38.11 31.95
C GLY A 6 -25.72 -36.61 32.08
N ASN A 7 -25.09 -36.00 33.08
CA ASN A 7 -25.17 -34.57 33.39
C ASN A 7 -24.06 -33.79 32.64
N PRO A 8 -24.37 -32.75 31.84
CA PRO A 8 -23.42 -32.09 30.92
C PRO A 8 -22.56 -30.97 31.53
N LYS A 9 -22.17 -31.05 32.82
CA LYS A 9 -21.49 -29.94 33.51
C LYS A 9 -20.00 -30.14 33.80
N ALA A 10 -19.35 -31.11 33.15
CA ALA A 10 -17.93 -31.41 33.35
C ALA A 10 -16.97 -30.75 32.33
N ALA A 11 -17.47 -30.09 31.28
CA ALA A 11 -16.64 -29.58 30.18
C ALA A 11 -16.27 -28.07 30.28
N MET A 12 -16.57 -27.38 31.39
CA MET A 12 -16.40 -25.91 31.46
C MET A 12 -15.37 -25.42 32.50
N ASN A 13 -14.54 -26.30 33.07
CA ASN A 13 -13.60 -25.89 34.14
C ASN A 13 -12.11 -26.19 33.87
N ALA A 14 -11.74 -26.50 32.62
CA ALA A 14 -10.35 -26.80 32.23
C ALA A 14 -9.67 -25.66 31.43
N PHE A 15 -10.12 -24.42 31.58
CA PHE A 15 -9.50 -23.25 30.90
C PHE A 15 -9.22 -22.09 31.86
N LYS A 16 -9.05 -22.39 33.15
CA LYS A 16 -8.83 -21.35 34.18
C LYS A 16 -7.96 -21.84 35.34
N GLN A 17 -6.75 -22.29 35.04
CA GLN A 17 -5.63 -22.28 35.99
C GLN A 17 -4.31 -22.70 35.30
N MET A 18 -3.21 -22.08 35.75
CA MET A 18 -1.83 -22.19 35.25
C MET A 18 -1.49 -21.31 34.04
N ASP A 19 -1.18 -20.03 34.29
CA ASP A 19 0.22 -19.58 34.22
C ASP A 19 0.34 -18.18 34.84
N LYS A 20 0.67 -18.14 36.13
CA LYS A 20 1.08 -16.93 36.84
C LYS A 20 2.25 -17.29 37.73
N ALA A 21 3.44 -17.38 37.16
CA ALA A 21 4.72 -17.15 37.84
C ALA A 21 5.89 -17.33 36.86
N ALA A 22 6.44 -16.22 36.35
CA ALA A 22 7.88 -15.98 36.23
C ALA A 22 8.14 -14.77 35.31
N HIS A 23 8.41 -13.62 35.92
CA HIS A 23 9.08 -12.52 35.26
C HIS A 23 10.51 -12.47 35.83
N PRO A 24 11.54 -12.72 35.02
CA PRO A 24 12.82 -12.09 35.19
C PRO A 24 13.02 -11.06 34.07
N GLU A 25 13.31 -9.83 34.47
CA GLU A 25 13.72 -8.75 33.57
C GLU A 25 15.01 -9.11 32.83
N GLY A 26 15.13 -8.62 31.58
CA GLY A 26 16.40 -8.41 30.91
C GLY A 26 16.95 -9.59 30.12
N VAL A 27 16.68 -9.59 28.80
CA VAL A 27 17.61 -9.84 27.68
C VAL A 27 16.74 -10.01 26.41
N LYS A 28 16.95 -9.14 25.42
CA LYS A 28 16.31 -9.21 24.10
C LYS A 28 16.98 -10.32 23.28
N PRO A 29 16.22 -11.19 22.57
CA PRO A 29 16.80 -11.91 21.44
C PRO A 29 16.03 -11.67 20.14
N ASN A 30 16.71 -10.93 19.28
CA ASN A 30 17.00 -11.24 17.88
C ASN A 30 15.84 -11.58 16.93
N PHE A 31 15.55 -10.60 16.07
CA PHE A 31 14.77 -10.71 14.84
C PHE A 31 15.44 -11.72 13.90
N THR A 32 14.99 -12.97 13.92
CA THR A 32 15.37 -13.95 12.90
C THR A 32 14.27 -14.04 11.86
N THR A 33 14.53 -13.35 10.75
CA THR A 33 13.93 -13.53 9.42
C THR A 33 13.59 -14.99 9.14
N LYS A 34 12.30 -15.27 8.93
CA LYS A 34 11.81 -16.51 8.29
C LYS A 34 10.69 -16.13 7.32
N HIS A 35 10.99 -16.27 6.02
CA HIS A 35 10.06 -16.00 4.93
C HIS A 35 8.88 -16.99 5.01
N GLY A 36 7.68 -16.50 5.29
CA GLY A 36 6.41 -17.24 5.29
C GLY A 36 5.30 -16.41 4.61
N PRO A 37 4.06 -16.94 4.49
CA PRO A 37 2.96 -16.34 3.72
C PRO A 37 2.43 -14.98 4.22
N GLY A 38 3.14 -14.31 5.14
CA GLY A 38 2.92 -12.94 5.59
C GLY A 38 3.53 -11.84 4.71
N GLN A 39 4.28 -12.18 3.65
CA GLN A 39 4.91 -11.18 2.76
C GLN A 39 3.93 -10.37 1.90
N ALA A 40 2.78 -10.94 1.54
CA ALA A 40 1.79 -10.23 0.72
C ALA A 40 1.03 -9.17 1.52
N ALA A 41 0.74 -9.45 2.80
CA ALA A 41 0.21 -8.46 3.73
C ALA A 41 1.22 -7.32 3.89
N SER A 42 2.51 -7.63 4.12
CA SER A 42 3.53 -6.59 4.26
C SER A 42 3.79 -5.79 2.98
N ALA A 43 3.75 -6.42 1.80
CA ALA A 43 3.95 -5.72 0.53
C ALA A 43 2.76 -4.80 0.20
N LYS A 44 1.53 -5.27 0.41
CA LYS A 44 0.32 -4.47 0.20
C LYS A 44 0.24 -3.32 1.19
N GLU A 45 0.59 -3.54 2.45
CA GLU A 45 0.67 -2.50 3.49
C GLU A 45 1.75 -1.46 3.18
N THR A 46 2.95 -1.91 2.77
CA THR A 46 4.04 -1.01 2.38
C THR A 46 3.63 -0.12 1.21
N MET A 47 2.97 -0.70 0.20
CA MET A 47 2.51 0.05 -0.96
C MET A 47 1.39 1.02 -0.59
N LEU A 48 0.47 0.63 0.30
CA LEU A 48 -0.59 1.50 0.79
C LEU A 48 0.00 2.70 1.54
N HIS A 49 0.98 2.44 2.40
CA HIS A 49 1.68 3.49 3.14
C HIS A 49 2.45 4.43 2.20
N TRP A 50 3.11 3.92 1.15
CA TRP A 50 3.73 4.76 0.12
C TRP A 50 2.71 5.70 -0.52
N CYS A 51 1.58 5.16 -0.97
CA CYS A 51 0.53 5.96 -1.59
C CYS A 51 0.09 7.10 -0.66
N GLN A 52 -0.19 6.79 0.61
CA GLN A 52 -0.62 7.77 1.61
C GLN A 52 0.41 8.87 1.87
N LEU A 53 1.70 8.54 1.88
CA LEU A 53 2.77 9.53 2.05
C LEU A 53 2.91 10.44 0.83
N VAL A 54 2.86 9.87 -0.38
CA VAL A 54 2.99 10.61 -1.64
C VAL A 54 1.80 11.55 -1.84
N THR A 55 0.58 11.09 -1.52
CA THR A 55 -0.64 11.88 -1.67
C THR A 55 -0.99 12.71 -0.42
N LYS A 56 -0.08 12.81 0.56
CA LYS A 56 -0.33 13.64 1.75
C LYS A 56 -0.48 15.11 1.33
N GLY A 57 -1.62 15.70 1.69
CA GLY A 57 -1.92 17.11 1.41
C GLY A 57 -2.68 17.35 0.10
N TYR A 58 -3.00 16.32 -0.68
CA TYR A 58 -3.92 16.43 -1.81
C TYR A 58 -5.37 16.45 -1.30
N GLU A 59 -6.07 17.54 -1.55
CA GLU A 59 -7.48 17.67 -1.18
C GLU A 59 -8.34 16.64 -1.93
N GLY A 60 -9.35 16.08 -1.27
CA GLY A 60 -10.23 15.07 -1.85
C GLY A 60 -9.61 13.67 -2.02
N VAL A 61 -8.35 13.46 -1.61
CA VAL A 61 -7.66 12.17 -1.74
C VAL A 61 -7.42 11.51 -0.39
N GLU A 62 -8.10 10.38 -0.15
CA GLU A 62 -7.89 9.54 1.03
C GLU A 62 -7.76 8.05 0.67
N ILE A 63 -6.52 7.56 0.65
CA ILE A 63 -6.21 6.20 0.22
C ILE A 63 -6.24 5.23 1.42
N LYS A 64 -7.29 4.42 1.52
CA LYS A 64 -7.50 3.41 2.57
C LYS A 64 -7.36 1.98 2.08
N ASN A 65 -7.46 1.77 0.77
CA ASN A 65 -7.43 0.47 0.13
C ASN A 65 -7.04 0.62 -1.35
N PHE A 66 -6.96 -0.49 -2.08
CA PHE A 66 -6.71 -0.53 -3.53
C PHE A 66 -7.99 -0.68 -4.36
N GLY A 67 -9.15 -0.34 -3.82
CA GLY A 67 -10.43 -0.44 -4.51
C GLY A 67 -11.15 0.91 -4.51
N SER A 68 -12.06 1.10 -3.56
CA SER A 68 -12.95 2.27 -3.51
C SER A 68 -12.23 3.61 -3.45
N SER A 69 -11.05 3.68 -2.82
CA SER A 69 -10.23 4.90 -2.76
C SER A 69 -9.70 5.37 -4.13
N TRP A 70 -9.86 4.56 -5.17
CA TRP A 70 -9.36 4.84 -6.52
C TRP A 70 -10.51 5.00 -7.54
N ALA A 71 -11.76 4.92 -7.07
CA ALA A 71 -12.92 4.83 -7.94
C ALA A 71 -13.20 6.11 -8.73
N ASP A 72 -12.76 7.28 -8.24
CA ASP A 72 -12.95 8.58 -8.86
C ASP A 72 -11.76 9.08 -9.72
N GLY A 73 -10.67 8.32 -9.74
CA GLY A 73 -9.45 8.65 -10.49
C GLY A 73 -8.54 9.67 -9.81
N LEU A 74 -8.96 10.35 -8.74
CA LEU A 74 -8.15 11.39 -8.10
C LEU A 74 -6.88 10.83 -7.45
N ALA A 75 -6.94 9.63 -6.87
CA ALA A 75 -5.77 8.97 -6.30
C ALA A 75 -4.69 8.69 -7.35
N PHE A 76 -5.07 8.33 -8.58
CA PHE A 76 -4.12 8.16 -9.68
C PHE A 76 -3.53 9.51 -10.10
N CYS A 77 -4.37 10.54 -10.28
CA CYS A 77 -3.91 11.89 -10.60
C CYS A 77 -2.92 12.43 -9.55
N ALA A 78 -3.21 12.25 -8.27
CA ALA A 78 -2.36 12.75 -7.17
C ALA A 78 -0.98 12.08 -7.14
N LEU A 79 -0.92 10.77 -7.38
CA LEU A 79 0.37 10.07 -7.48
C LEU A 79 1.22 10.64 -8.62
N ILE A 80 0.64 10.84 -9.80
CA ILE A 80 1.38 11.33 -10.97
C ILE A 80 1.81 12.78 -10.76
N HIS A 81 0.88 13.65 -10.33
CA HIS A 81 1.13 15.06 -10.06
C HIS A 81 2.22 15.26 -8.99
N HIS A 82 2.37 14.33 -8.05
CA HIS A 82 3.46 14.41 -7.06
C HIS A 82 4.84 14.42 -7.72
N PHE A 83 5.05 13.58 -8.73
CA PHE A 83 6.31 13.47 -9.46
C PHE A 83 6.41 14.46 -10.63
N TYR A 84 5.26 14.83 -11.21
CA TYR A 84 5.12 15.72 -12.34
C TYR A 84 4.15 16.87 -12.02
N PRO A 85 4.50 17.81 -11.13
CA PRO A 85 3.60 18.86 -10.67
C PRO A 85 3.19 19.83 -11.79
N ASP A 86 4.00 19.95 -12.84
CA ASP A 86 3.73 20.84 -13.97
C ASP A 86 2.89 20.17 -15.08
N ALA A 87 2.48 18.90 -14.91
CA ALA A 87 1.75 18.17 -15.92
C ALA A 87 0.29 18.66 -16.10
N PHE A 88 -0.36 19.06 -15.01
CA PHE A 88 -1.73 19.55 -14.98
C PHE A 88 -2.04 20.22 -13.64
N ASP A 89 -3.07 21.06 -13.57
CA ASP A 89 -3.53 21.66 -12.32
C ASP A 89 -4.43 20.70 -11.53
N PHE A 90 -3.88 20.04 -10.50
CA PHE A 90 -4.66 19.13 -9.66
C PHE A 90 -5.82 19.82 -8.93
N ALA A 91 -5.67 21.08 -8.53
CA ALA A 91 -6.69 21.77 -7.73
C ALA A 91 -7.98 22.03 -8.52
N SER A 92 -7.92 21.95 -9.85
CA SER A 92 -9.06 22.09 -10.74
C SER A 92 -9.90 20.81 -10.90
N LEU A 93 -9.42 19.67 -10.43
CA LEU A 93 -10.08 18.37 -10.64
C LEU A 93 -11.28 18.17 -9.71
N ASP A 94 -12.35 17.56 -10.24
CA ASP A 94 -13.56 17.22 -9.49
C ASP A 94 -13.71 15.67 -9.41
N PRO A 95 -13.96 15.08 -8.24
CA PRO A 95 -14.21 13.62 -8.11
C PRO A 95 -15.43 13.13 -8.91
N LYS A 96 -16.35 14.01 -9.30
CA LYS A 96 -17.50 13.67 -10.16
C LYS A 96 -17.08 13.41 -11.61
N ASN A 97 -15.96 13.98 -12.05
CA ASN A 97 -15.45 13.84 -13.41
C ASN A 97 -14.57 12.59 -13.58
N ARG A 98 -15.07 11.45 -13.10
CA ARG A 98 -14.30 10.17 -13.00
C ARG A 98 -13.58 9.81 -14.30
N ARG A 99 -14.28 9.90 -15.43
CA ARG A 99 -13.75 9.55 -16.75
C ARG A 99 -12.55 10.43 -17.11
N GLU A 100 -12.69 11.74 -16.96
CA GLU A 100 -11.64 12.72 -17.26
C GLU A 100 -10.41 12.48 -16.37
N ASN A 101 -10.63 12.23 -15.08
CA ASN A 101 -9.55 11.93 -14.13
C ASN A 101 -8.78 10.66 -14.53
N PHE A 102 -9.46 9.57 -14.93
CA PHE A 102 -8.78 8.36 -15.37
C PHE A 102 -7.99 8.55 -16.66
N VAL A 103 -8.59 9.21 -17.66
CA VAL A 103 -7.92 9.49 -18.94
C VAL A 103 -6.68 10.35 -18.69
N LEU A 104 -6.83 11.47 -17.96
CA LEU A 104 -5.73 12.38 -17.64
C LEU A 104 -4.59 11.65 -16.94
N ALA A 105 -4.90 10.84 -15.92
CA ALA A 105 -3.89 10.08 -15.21
C ALA A 105 -3.14 9.10 -16.12
N PHE A 106 -3.88 8.27 -16.88
CA PHE A 106 -3.25 7.21 -17.67
C PHE A 106 -2.44 7.77 -18.85
N GLU A 107 -2.96 8.76 -19.57
CA GLU A 107 -2.22 9.42 -20.65
C GLU A 107 -0.97 10.14 -20.14
N THR A 108 -1.07 10.83 -18.99
CA THR A 108 0.10 11.50 -18.40
C THR A 108 1.16 10.50 -17.94
N ALA A 109 0.74 9.41 -17.29
CA ALA A 109 1.64 8.37 -16.84
C ALA A 109 2.34 7.64 -18.00
N GLU A 110 1.66 7.45 -19.13
CA GLU A 110 2.27 6.88 -20.32
C GLU A 110 3.25 7.88 -20.96
N LYS A 111 2.82 9.13 -21.17
CA LYS A 111 3.62 10.15 -21.86
C LYS A 111 4.89 10.56 -21.11
N LEU A 112 4.77 10.87 -19.82
CA LEU A 112 5.90 11.38 -19.01
C LEU A 112 6.60 10.25 -18.25
N GLY A 113 5.80 9.30 -17.81
CA GLY A 113 6.22 8.19 -16.99
C GLY A 113 6.66 6.97 -17.77
N ASN A 114 6.32 6.81 -19.05
CA ASN A 114 6.46 5.55 -19.77
C ASN A 114 5.85 4.35 -19.00
N VAL A 115 4.67 4.56 -18.40
CA VAL A 115 3.88 3.50 -17.75
C VAL A 115 2.55 3.34 -18.47
N SER A 116 2.42 2.26 -19.22
CA SER A 116 1.17 1.93 -19.91
C SER A 116 0.09 1.49 -18.90
N PRO A 117 -1.18 1.90 -19.07
CA PRO A 117 -2.27 1.51 -18.19
C PRO A 117 -2.64 0.04 -18.37
N LEU A 118 -2.80 -0.67 -17.24
CA LEU A 118 -3.36 -2.03 -17.19
C LEU A 118 -4.89 -2.02 -17.06
N LEU A 119 -5.47 -0.87 -16.71
CA LEU A 119 -6.90 -0.72 -16.52
C LEU A 119 -7.50 0.03 -17.71
N ASP A 120 -8.60 -0.49 -18.24
CA ASP A 120 -9.37 0.17 -19.28
C ASP A 120 -10.37 1.18 -18.67
N VAL A 121 -10.44 2.38 -19.24
CA VAL A 121 -11.30 3.46 -18.74
C VAL A 121 -12.78 3.11 -18.90
N GLU A 122 -13.18 2.46 -19.99
CA GLU A 122 -14.58 2.07 -20.19
C GLU A 122 -15.04 1.08 -19.13
N ASP A 123 -14.18 0.13 -18.78
CA ASP A 123 -14.48 -0.83 -17.73
C ASP A 123 -14.54 -0.17 -16.34
N LEU A 124 -13.64 0.76 -16.04
CA LEU A 124 -13.68 1.55 -14.81
C LEU A 124 -14.95 2.42 -14.69
N MET A 125 -15.49 2.87 -15.81
CA MET A 125 -16.74 3.64 -15.85
C MET A 125 -17.98 2.76 -15.67
N ARG A 126 -17.93 1.50 -16.12
CA ARG A 126 -19.01 0.52 -15.88
C ARG A 126 -19.04 0.02 -14.44
N MET A 127 -17.90 0.04 -13.75
CA MET A 127 -17.75 -0.42 -12.38
C MET A 127 -17.87 0.72 -11.36
N LYS A 128 -18.52 0.45 -10.23
CA LYS A 128 -18.55 1.38 -9.09
C LYS A 128 -17.22 1.38 -8.31
N VAL A 129 -16.55 0.23 -8.26
CA VAL A 129 -15.29 0.02 -7.56
C VAL A 129 -14.39 -0.84 -8.45
N PRO A 130 -13.13 -0.44 -8.70
CA PRO A 130 -12.20 -1.23 -9.50
C PRO A 130 -11.74 -2.52 -8.80
N ASP A 131 -11.30 -3.52 -9.57
CA ASP A 131 -10.65 -4.72 -9.01
C ASP A 131 -9.33 -4.34 -8.33
N TRP A 132 -9.21 -4.71 -7.06
CA TRP A 132 -8.09 -4.28 -6.24
C TRP A 132 -6.74 -4.84 -6.67
N LYS A 133 -6.71 -5.98 -7.37
CA LYS A 133 -5.47 -6.56 -7.88
C LYS A 133 -4.97 -5.74 -9.07
N CYS A 134 -5.86 -5.35 -9.99
CA CYS A 134 -5.50 -4.51 -11.13
C CYS A 134 -4.97 -3.15 -10.65
N VAL A 135 -5.65 -2.50 -9.69
CA VAL A 135 -5.18 -1.25 -9.10
C VAL A 135 -3.84 -1.46 -8.40
N PHE A 136 -3.71 -2.49 -7.57
CA PHE A 136 -2.45 -2.76 -6.87
C PHE A 136 -1.28 -2.97 -7.85
N THR A 137 -1.48 -3.72 -8.94
CA THR A 137 -0.45 -3.92 -9.97
C THR A 137 -0.12 -2.62 -10.69
N GLN A 138 -1.10 -1.79 -11.04
CA GLN A 138 -0.85 -0.47 -11.64
C GLN A 138 0.00 0.42 -10.71
N VAL A 139 -0.33 0.44 -9.43
CA VAL A 139 0.41 1.19 -8.42
C VAL A 139 1.84 0.65 -8.26
N GLN A 140 2.04 -0.67 -8.33
CA GLN A 140 3.39 -1.25 -8.33
C GLN A 140 4.24 -0.79 -9.54
N LEU A 141 3.62 -0.61 -10.71
CA LEU A 141 4.31 -0.05 -11.88
C LEU A 141 4.69 1.41 -11.66
N TYR A 142 3.78 2.23 -11.13
CA TYR A 142 4.08 3.63 -10.77
C TYR A 142 5.18 3.72 -9.73
N TYR A 143 5.15 2.89 -8.68
CA TYR A 143 6.21 2.82 -7.71
C TYR A 143 7.55 2.49 -8.38
N ARG A 144 7.64 1.40 -9.16
CA ARG A 144 8.88 1.05 -9.84
C ARG A 144 9.42 2.20 -10.69
N ARG A 145 8.54 2.84 -11.47
CA ARG A 145 8.96 3.81 -12.48
C ARG A 145 9.25 5.19 -11.91
N PHE A 146 8.39 5.71 -11.05
CA PHE A 146 8.51 7.06 -10.50
C PHE A 146 9.47 7.10 -9.31
N GLN A 147 9.39 6.10 -8.44
CA GLN A 147 10.18 6.07 -7.23
C GLN A 147 11.58 5.47 -7.47
N LEU A 148 11.67 4.24 -8.01
CA LEU A 148 12.95 3.54 -8.08
C LEU A 148 13.80 3.98 -9.29
N GLN A 149 13.15 4.32 -10.40
CA GLN A 149 13.82 4.70 -11.65
C GLN A 149 13.79 6.21 -11.91
N GLY A 150 13.17 6.99 -11.02
CA GLY A 150 13.16 8.45 -11.06
C GLY A 150 12.35 9.08 -12.19
N GLY A 151 11.62 8.31 -13.02
CA GLY A 151 10.93 8.86 -14.20
C GLY A 151 11.89 9.51 -15.21
N GLU A 152 11.45 9.79 -16.43
CA GLU A 152 12.12 10.83 -17.21
C GLU A 152 11.50 12.16 -16.83
N GLY A 153 12.28 13.15 -16.39
CA GLY A 153 11.79 14.49 -16.03
C GLY A 153 11.01 14.61 -14.71
N ALA A 154 11.08 13.64 -13.80
CA ALA A 154 10.41 13.76 -12.50
C ALA A 154 11.14 14.77 -11.59
N HIS A 155 10.37 15.55 -10.82
CA HIS A 155 10.88 16.69 -10.07
C HIS A 155 11.18 16.41 -8.59
N LYS A 156 10.78 15.24 -8.06
CA LYS A 156 10.96 14.90 -6.64
C LYS A 156 11.72 13.59 -6.44
N PRO A 157 12.67 13.56 -5.49
CA PRO A 157 13.40 12.35 -5.18
C PRO A 157 12.49 11.30 -4.51
N PRO A 158 12.85 10.00 -4.60
CA PRO A 158 12.12 8.93 -3.95
C PRO A 158 11.93 9.14 -2.43
N VAL A 159 10.70 9.02 -1.93
CA VAL A 159 10.37 8.91 -0.50
C VAL A 159 11.00 7.65 0.11
N ASN A 160 11.98 7.74 1.03
CA ASN A 160 12.67 6.59 1.64
C ASN A 160 11.73 5.61 2.36
N LEU A 161 11.22 4.61 1.62
CA LEU A 161 10.21 3.66 2.10
C LEU A 161 10.66 2.21 2.14
N LEU A 162 11.84 1.93 1.59
CA LEU A 162 12.49 0.65 1.77
C LEU A 162 13.71 0.83 2.67
N PRO A 163 13.97 -0.09 3.61
CA PRO A 163 15.31 -0.27 4.13
C PRO A 163 16.23 -0.49 2.92
N GLN A 164 17.30 0.31 2.79
CA GLN A 164 18.31 0.01 1.78
C GLN A 164 18.79 -1.41 2.03
N PRO A 165 18.67 -2.34 1.07
CA PRO A 165 19.37 -3.60 1.19
C PRO A 165 20.85 -3.18 1.24
N HIS A 166 21.49 -3.37 2.39
CA HIS A 166 22.90 -3.05 2.64
C HIS A 166 23.37 -1.67 2.16
N ALA A 167 23.14 -0.61 2.95
CA ALA A 167 24.18 0.41 2.99
C ALA A 167 25.41 -0.26 3.59
N ALA A 168 26.33 -0.73 2.74
CA ALA A 168 27.65 -1.16 3.19
C ALA A 168 28.24 -0.01 4.02
N PRO A 169 28.79 -0.27 5.22
CA PRO A 169 29.43 0.78 5.99
C PRO A 169 30.51 1.40 5.09
N ALA A 170 30.49 2.73 4.96
CA ALA A 170 31.52 3.47 4.22
C ALA A 170 32.90 2.99 4.71
N PRO A 171 33.86 2.74 3.81
CA PRO A 171 35.20 2.34 4.24
C PRO A 171 35.76 3.44 5.15
N SER A 172 36.14 3.06 6.36
CA SER A 172 36.81 3.93 7.32
C SER A 172 38.00 4.61 6.63
N PRO A 173 38.25 5.91 6.84
CA PRO A 173 39.46 6.53 6.32
C PRO A 173 40.66 5.82 6.96
N SER A 174 41.55 5.29 6.12
CA SER A 174 42.83 4.75 6.58
C SER A 174 43.61 5.87 7.25
N SER A 175 43.93 5.69 8.54
CA SER A 175 44.93 6.49 9.25
C SER A 175 46.32 6.34 8.64
#